data_AF-A0A960DVW8-F1
#
_entry.id   AF-A0A960DVW8-F1
#
_cell.length_a   1.000
_cell.length_b   1.000
_cell.length_c   1.000
_cell.angle_alpha   90.00
_cell.angle_beta   90.00
_cell.angle_gamma   90.00
#
_symmetry.space_group_name_H-M   'P 1'
#
loop_
_entity.id
_entity.type
_entity.pdbx_description
1 polymer ?
#
loop_
_entity_poly.entity_id
_entity_poly.type
_entity_poly.pdbx_seq_one_letter_code
_entity_poly.pdbx_strand_id
1 'polypeptide(L)'
;MGSISGTALLLRLRAAGGLVAGTQIAERKGTAEWTSGDLRYRISLKDGPDGARWWVSVGDRQLGRSFHEGGILASIPIRPAPEQAPLPWPTSEDEVVPFLRALHARLVPAVGFVADRRDLCALLISPGDVHRGELVADLRAGYVERVLRAFVVARHAGDHEAAAVAHAILVSPPAGAPTEGITSLLDQARIWADQWSYQSGLAIDVPDAVELGVADATVPTPAPTFWERVG
;
A
#
# COMPACT_ATOMS: atom_id res chain seq x y z
N MET A 1 9.88 -10.45 -35.23
CA MET A 1 9.79 -11.14 -33.92
C MET A 1 8.74 -10.41 -33.09
N GLY A 2 7.80 -11.13 -32.47
CA GLY A 2 6.78 -10.50 -31.63
C GLY A 2 7.40 -9.99 -30.33
N SER A 3 7.00 -8.80 -29.88
CA SER A 3 7.42 -8.27 -28.57
C SER A 3 6.94 -9.19 -27.45
N ILE A 4 7.84 -9.56 -26.54
CA ILE A 4 7.53 -10.37 -25.37
C ILE A 4 6.69 -9.53 -24.42
N SER A 5 5.43 -9.90 -24.21
CA SER A 5 4.51 -9.13 -23.38
C SER A 5 4.71 -9.38 -21.88
N GLY A 6 4.36 -8.39 -21.05
CA GLY A 6 4.38 -8.54 -19.59
C GLY A 6 3.47 -9.68 -19.10
N THR A 7 2.32 -9.89 -19.74
CA THR A 7 1.45 -11.04 -19.46
C THR A 7 2.18 -12.36 -19.73
N ALA A 8 2.86 -12.49 -20.87
CA ALA A 8 3.61 -13.70 -21.21
C ALA A 8 4.71 -13.99 -20.17
N LEU A 9 5.42 -12.94 -19.72
CA LEU A 9 6.44 -13.06 -18.68
C LEU A 9 5.85 -13.52 -17.34
N LEU A 10 4.72 -12.94 -16.91
CA LEU A 10 4.03 -13.36 -15.68
C LEU A 10 3.51 -14.80 -15.74
N LEU A 11 2.99 -15.23 -16.89
CA LEU A 11 2.54 -16.62 -17.10
C LEU A 11 3.72 -17.60 -16.97
N ARG A 12 4.87 -17.26 -17.56
CA ARG A 12 6.09 -18.06 -17.45
C ARG A 12 6.66 -18.06 -16.03
N LEU A 13 6.64 -16.91 -15.35
CA LEU A 13 7.06 -16.81 -13.95
C LEU A 13 6.20 -17.71 -13.05
N ARG A 14 4.88 -17.71 -13.25
CA ARG A 14 3.95 -18.63 -12.55
C ARG A 14 4.27 -20.09 -12.85
N ALA A 15 4.47 -20.44 -14.11
CA ALA A 15 4.80 -21.80 -14.52
C ALA A 15 6.12 -22.31 -13.91
N ALA A 16 7.07 -21.40 -13.69
CA ALA A 16 8.34 -21.68 -13.01
C ALA A 16 8.23 -21.69 -11.46
N GLY A 17 7.03 -21.52 -10.90
CA GLY A 17 6.82 -21.46 -9.44
C GLY A 17 7.24 -20.15 -8.78
N GLY A 18 7.54 -19.10 -9.56
CA GLY A 18 7.94 -17.79 -9.04
C GLY A 18 6.78 -16.88 -8.61
N LEU A 19 5.52 -17.34 -8.73
CA LEU A 19 4.34 -16.67 -8.21
C LEU A 19 3.55 -17.65 -7.31
N VAL A 20 2.84 -17.11 -6.33
CA VAL A 20 2.01 -17.89 -5.39
C VAL A 20 0.96 -18.71 -6.15
N ALA A 21 0.72 -19.94 -5.70
CA ALA A 21 -0.32 -20.79 -6.28
C ALA A 21 -1.70 -20.09 -6.23
N GLY A 22 -2.48 -20.19 -7.31
CA GLY A 22 -3.77 -19.50 -7.42
C GLY A 22 -3.69 -18.03 -7.86
N THR A 23 -2.49 -17.50 -8.15
CA THR A 23 -2.34 -16.15 -8.69
C THR A 23 -3.11 -15.97 -10.01
N GLN A 24 -4.01 -15.00 -10.02
CA GLN A 24 -4.82 -14.60 -11.16
C GLN A 24 -4.03 -13.61 -12.03
N ILE A 25 -3.80 -13.95 -13.30
CA ILE A 25 -3.04 -13.08 -14.22
C ILE A 25 -4.04 -12.46 -15.20
N ALA A 26 -4.03 -11.13 -15.31
CA ALA A 26 -4.87 -10.44 -16.26
C ALA A 26 -4.22 -10.45 -17.65
N GLU A 27 -4.92 -11.03 -18.63
CA GLU A 27 -4.37 -11.36 -19.96
C GLU A 27 -3.81 -10.14 -20.73
N ARG A 28 -4.30 -8.91 -20.46
CA ARG A 28 -3.96 -7.73 -21.27
C ARG A 28 -3.22 -6.61 -20.55
N LYS A 29 -2.93 -6.75 -19.26
CA LYS A 29 -2.41 -5.62 -18.45
C LYS A 29 -1.02 -5.84 -17.87
N GLY A 30 -0.42 -7.02 -18.05
CA GLY A 30 0.82 -7.35 -17.35
C GLY A 30 0.64 -7.25 -15.84
N THR A 31 -0.51 -7.72 -15.32
CA THR A 31 -0.81 -7.68 -13.89
C THR A 31 -1.15 -9.06 -13.37
N ALA A 32 -0.76 -9.32 -12.14
CA ALA A 32 -1.05 -10.56 -11.42
C ALA A 32 -1.54 -10.23 -10.02
N GLU A 33 -2.57 -10.95 -9.54
CA GLU A 33 -3.21 -10.70 -8.26
C GLU A 33 -3.36 -11.99 -7.46
N TRP A 34 -3.13 -11.89 -6.16
CA TRP A 34 -3.38 -12.97 -5.21
C TRP A 34 -3.64 -12.41 -3.82
N THR A 35 -3.99 -13.31 -2.91
CA THR A 35 -4.16 -13.00 -1.49
C THR A 35 -3.26 -13.91 -0.67
N SER A 36 -2.69 -13.39 0.41
CA SER A 36 -1.96 -14.18 1.41
C SER A 36 -2.39 -13.70 2.78
N GLY A 37 -2.97 -14.60 3.59
CA GLY A 37 -3.64 -14.21 4.83
C GLY A 37 -4.69 -13.13 4.62
N ASP A 38 -4.60 -12.07 5.41
CA ASP A 38 -5.47 -10.89 5.34
C ASP A 38 -4.99 -9.82 4.35
N LEU A 39 -3.91 -10.06 3.62
CA LEU A 39 -3.37 -9.11 2.65
C LEU A 39 -3.71 -9.53 1.21
N ARG A 40 -3.95 -8.53 0.39
CA ARG A 40 -4.10 -8.64 -1.06
C ARG A 40 -2.90 -8.01 -1.75
N TYR A 41 -2.39 -8.70 -2.75
CA TYR A 41 -1.24 -8.28 -3.53
C TYR A 41 -1.60 -8.17 -5.00
N ARG A 42 -1.03 -7.17 -5.67
CA ARG A 42 -1.08 -7.02 -7.12
C ARG A 42 0.31 -6.67 -7.64
N ILE A 43 0.88 -7.52 -8.48
CA ILE A 43 2.04 -7.17 -9.29
C ILE A 43 1.56 -6.43 -10.54
N SER A 44 2.27 -5.36 -10.90
CA SER A 44 2.22 -4.79 -12.24
C SER A 44 3.60 -4.86 -12.87
N LEU A 45 3.68 -5.31 -14.12
CA LEU A 45 4.90 -5.43 -14.90
C LEU A 45 4.68 -4.80 -16.28
N LYS A 46 5.49 -3.80 -16.62
CA LYS A 46 5.37 -3.05 -17.87
C LYS A 46 6.73 -2.80 -18.48
N ASP A 47 6.76 -2.82 -19.80
CA ASP A 47 7.89 -2.30 -20.57
C ASP A 47 7.96 -0.76 -20.43
N GLY A 48 9.17 -0.23 -20.55
CA GLY A 48 9.49 1.19 -20.36
C GLY A 48 10.75 1.59 -21.12
N PRO A 49 10.94 2.90 -21.39
CA PRO A 49 12.09 3.39 -22.14
C PRO A 49 13.44 2.95 -21.57
N ASP A 50 13.52 2.87 -20.23
CA ASP A 50 14.73 2.53 -19.49
C ASP A 50 14.76 1.05 -19.04
N GLY A 51 13.85 0.23 -19.58
CA GLY A 51 13.66 -1.17 -19.19
C GLY A 51 12.38 -1.41 -18.40
N ALA A 52 12.32 -2.56 -17.75
CA ALA A 52 11.15 -3.06 -17.07
C ALA A 52 10.79 -2.20 -15.84
N ARG A 53 9.56 -1.71 -15.83
CA ARG A 53 8.93 -1.11 -14.66
C ARG A 53 8.06 -2.14 -13.97
N TRP A 54 8.27 -2.29 -12.67
CA TRP A 54 7.46 -3.19 -11.85
C TRP A 54 7.18 -2.60 -10.47
N TRP A 55 6.06 -3.00 -9.88
CA TRP A 55 5.73 -2.71 -8.49
C TRP A 55 4.75 -3.76 -7.96
N VAL A 56 4.75 -3.92 -6.63
CA VAL A 56 3.79 -4.74 -5.89
C VAL A 56 2.91 -3.81 -5.07
N SER A 57 1.63 -3.77 -5.40
CA SER A 57 0.62 -3.07 -4.61
C SER A 57 0.09 -3.99 -3.51
N VAL A 58 0.13 -3.52 -2.25
CA VAL A 58 -0.38 -4.27 -1.09
C VAL A 58 -1.57 -3.55 -0.45
N GLY A 59 -2.63 -4.28 -0.14
CA GLY A 59 -3.81 -3.75 0.55
C GLY A 59 -4.47 -4.78 1.47
N ASP A 60 -5.50 -4.35 2.18
CA ASP A 60 -6.29 -5.21 3.06
C ASP A 60 -7.27 -6.06 2.25
N ARG A 61 -7.30 -7.38 2.47
CA ARG A 61 -8.18 -8.31 1.75
C ARG A 61 -9.65 -8.17 2.16
N GLN A 62 -9.89 -7.91 3.44
CA GLN A 62 -11.20 -8.02 4.10
C GLN A 62 -12.12 -6.85 3.77
N LEU A 63 -11.55 -5.66 3.52
CA LEU A 63 -12.34 -4.45 3.20
C LEU A 63 -12.91 -4.42 1.77
N GLY A 64 -12.75 -5.49 0.98
CA GLY A 64 -13.46 -5.67 -0.30
C GLY A 64 -12.94 -4.79 -1.44
N ARG A 65 -13.47 -4.98 -2.67
CA ARG A 65 -13.00 -4.25 -3.87
C ARG A 65 -13.34 -2.76 -3.86
N SER A 66 -14.46 -2.35 -3.25
CA SER A 66 -14.90 -0.95 -3.21
C SER A 66 -13.92 -0.05 -2.45
N PHE A 67 -13.26 -0.57 -1.42
CA PHE A 67 -12.15 0.11 -0.72
C PHE A 67 -10.93 0.37 -1.63
N HIS A 68 -10.89 -0.31 -2.78
CA HIS A 68 -9.80 -0.31 -3.73
C HIS A 68 -10.13 0.24 -5.13
N GLU A 69 -11.41 0.45 -5.46
CA GLU A 69 -11.83 0.93 -6.79
C GLU A 69 -12.01 2.46 -6.83
N GLY A 70 -11.90 3.14 -5.69
CA GLY A 70 -11.98 4.61 -5.55
C GLY A 70 -10.81 5.41 -6.13
N GLY A 71 -9.87 4.78 -6.83
CA GLY A 71 -8.70 5.44 -7.41
C GLY A 71 -7.40 4.74 -7.03
N ILE A 72 -6.34 5.07 -7.74
CA ILE A 72 -5.03 4.39 -7.82
C ILE A 72 -4.28 4.27 -6.45
N LEU A 73 -4.89 4.67 -5.33
CA LEU A 73 -4.32 4.73 -3.98
C LEU A 73 -4.86 3.67 -3.00
N ALA A 74 -5.75 2.81 -3.47
CA ALA A 74 -6.30 1.60 -2.85
C ALA A 74 -5.36 0.67 -2.06
N SER A 75 -4.07 0.80 -2.29
CA SER A 75 -3.03 -0.14 -1.94
C SER A 75 -1.71 0.62 -1.92
N ILE A 76 -0.78 0.22 -1.06
CA ILE A 76 0.54 0.82 -1.01
C ILE A 76 1.40 0.21 -2.11
N PRO A 77 1.85 0.99 -3.10
CA PRO A 77 2.81 0.52 -4.10
C PRO A 77 4.20 0.37 -3.48
N ILE A 78 4.71 -0.86 -3.51
CA ILE A 78 6.09 -1.21 -3.18
C ILE A 78 6.87 -1.32 -4.49
N ARG A 79 7.95 -0.57 -4.60
CA ARG A 79 8.77 -0.49 -5.82
C ARG A 79 10.26 -0.53 -5.47
N PRO A 80 11.13 -0.79 -6.46
CA PRO A 80 12.56 -0.54 -6.34
C PRO A 80 12.83 0.86 -5.78
N ALA A 81 13.80 0.98 -4.89
CA ALA A 81 14.33 2.27 -4.51
C ALA A 81 14.99 2.95 -5.73
N PRO A 82 14.98 4.29 -5.83
CA PRO A 82 15.44 5.02 -7.03
C PRO A 82 16.87 4.68 -7.48
N GLU A 83 17.73 4.28 -6.56
CA GLU A 83 19.12 3.87 -6.80
C GLU A 83 19.25 2.50 -7.49
N GLN A 84 18.21 1.67 -7.48
CA GLN A 84 18.25 0.37 -8.14
C GLN A 84 18.12 0.50 -9.65
N ALA A 85 19.11 -0.02 -10.39
CA ALA A 85 19.05 -0.07 -11.84
C ALA A 85 17.80 -0.85 -12.32
N PRO A 86 17.07 -0.35 -13.35
CA PRO A 86 15.95 -1.07 -13.94
C PRO A 86 16.42 -2.40 -14.55
N LEU A 87 15.54 -3.40 -14.54
CA LEU A 87 15.82 -4.65 -15.25
C LEU A 87 15.68 -4.41 -16.76
N PRO A 88 16.60 -4.87 -17.61
CA PRO A 88 16.42 -4.76 -19.05
C PRO A 88 15.19 -5.58 -19.46
N TRP A 89 14.31 -5.01 -20.28
CA TRP A 89 13.18 -5.77 -20.82
C TRP A 89 13.71 -6.83 -21.80
N PRO A 90 13.27 -8.10 -21.72
CA PRO A 90 13.78 -9.14 -22.61
C PRO A 90 13.28 -8.90 -24.03
N THR A 91 14.22 -8.84 -24.97
CA THR A 91 13.97 -8.64 -26.41
C THR A 91 14.11 -9.93 -27.21
N SER A 92 14.71 -10.96 -26.63
CA SER A 92 14.91 -12.28 -27.19
C SER A 92 14.51 -13.38 -26.21
N GLU A 93 14.27 -14.60 -26.70
CA GLU A 93 13.93 -15.75 -25.85
C GLU A 93 15.06 -16.15 -24.89
N ASP A 94 16.32 -15.97 -25.30
CA ASP A 94 17.51 -16.27 -24.49
C ASP A 94 17.61 -15.34 -23.26
N GLU A 95 17.04 -14.14 -23.33
CA GLU A 95 17.00 -13.16 -22.23
C GLU A 95 15.88 -13.44 -21.22
N VAL A 96 14.88 -14.25 -21.56
CA VAL A 96 13.68 -14.42 -20.71
C VAL A 96 14.03 -15.08 -19.38
N VAL A 97 14.79 -16.18 -19.38
CA VAL A 97 15.10 -16.89 -18.13
C VAL A 97 15.96 -16.04 -17.18
N PRO A 98 17.04 -15.38 -17.63
CA PRO A 98 17.78 -14.41 -16.82
C PRO A 98 16.88 -13.30 -16.26
N PHE A 99 16.02 -12.72 -17.10
CA PHE A 99 15.07 -11.69 -16.70
C PHE A 99 14.12 -12.18 -15.60
N LEU A 100 13.48 -13.34 -15.78
CA LEU A 100 12.54 -13.90 -14.82
C LEU A 100 13.19 -14.21 -13.49
N ARG A 101 14.45 -14.69 -13.49
CA ARG A 101 15.21 -14.94 -12.26
C ARG A 101 15.48 -13.63 -11.51
N ALA A 102 15.93 -12.60 -12.23
CA ALA A 102 16.20 -11.29 -11.63
C ALA A 102 14.91 -10.62 -11.12
N LEU A 103 13.81 -10.70 -11.87
CA LEU A 103 12.51 -10.22 -11.45
C LEU A 103 12.02 -10.95 -10.19
N HIS A 104 12.09 -12.29 -10.18
CA HIS A 104 11.70 -13.08 -9.02
C HIS A 104 12.48 -12.70 -7.75
N ALA A 105 13.81 -12.55 -7.87
CA ALA A 105 14.66 -12.17 -6.75
C ALA A 105 14.26 -10.80 -6.14
N ARG A 106 13.76 -9.87 -6.95
CA ARG A 106 13.25 -8.57 -6.48
C ARG A 106 11.81 -8.62 -5.98
N LEU A 107 10.98 -9.51 -6.51
CA LEU A 107 9.59 -9.68 -6.08
C LEU A 107 9.49 -10.33 -4.70
N VAL A 108 10.33 -11.32 -4.38
CA VAL A 108 10.31 -12.01 -3.07
C VAL A 108 10.34 -11.04 -1.88
N PRO A 109 11.31 -10.12 -1.76
CA PRO A 109 11.32 -9.14 -0.66
C PRO A 109 10.16 -8.15 -0.75
N ALA A 110 9.65 -7.82 -1.94
CA ALA A 110 8.51 -6.92 -2.09
C ALA A 110 7.20 -7.53 -1.57
N VAL A 111 7.01 -8.84 -1.73
CA VAL A 111 5.87 -9.56 -1.13
C VAL A 111 5.99 -9.65 0.39
N GLY A 112 7.22 -9.78 0.90
CA GLY A 112 7.52 -9.73 2.32
C GLY A 112 7.63 -8.32 2.91
N PHE A 113 7.42 -7.27 2.12
CA PHE A 113 7.59 -5.89 2.58
C PHE A 113 6.56 -5.52 3.66
N VAL A 114 5.33 -6.02 3.53
CA VAL A 114 4.26 -5.81 4.51
C VAL A 114 4.00 -7.14 5.20
N ALA A 115 4.29 -7.21 6.50
CA ALA A 115 4.20 -8.45 7.26
C ALA A 115 2.74 -8.87 7.53
N ASP A 116 1.93 -7.90 7.96
CA ASP A 116 0.54 -8.13 8.37
C ASP A 116 -0.29 -6.83 8.28
N ARG A 117 -1.53 -6.87 8.79
CA ARG A 117 -2.44 -5.72 8.80
C ARG A 117 -1.96 -4.58 9.70
N ARG A 118 -1.24 -4.88 10.79
CA ARG A 118 -0.70 -3.86 11.71
C ARG A 118 0.44 -3.10 11.04
N ASP A 119 1.31 -3.81 10.35
CA ASP A 119 2.37 -3.23 9.53
C ASP A 119 1.79 -2.40 8.37
N LEU A 120 0.72 -2.88 7.73
CA LEU A 120 -0.03 -2.09 6.74
C LEU A 120 -0.56 -0.78 7.33
N CYS A 121 -1.17 -0.80 8.53
CA CYS A 121 -1.64 0.40 9.21
C CYS A 121 -0.50 1.39 9.47
N ALA A 122 0.65 0.90 9.94
CA ALA A 122 1.82 1.75 10.21
C ALA A 122 2.31 2.45 8.92
N LEU A 123 2.36 1.74 7.80
CA LEU A 123 2.72 2.33 6.50
C LEU A 123 1.68 3.35 6.01
N LEU A 124 0.38 3.06 6.18
CA LEU A 124 -0.69 3.97 5.78
C LEU A 124 -0.65 5.30 6.56
N ILE A 125 -0.33 5.23 7.85
CA ILE A 125 -0.20 6.39 8.75
C ILE A 125 1.09 7.19 8.48
N SER A 126 2.09 6.59 7.84
CA SER A 126 3.36 7.25 7.59
C SER A 126 3.18 8.54 6.76
N PRO A 127 3.78 9.67 7.19
CA PRO A 127 3.65 10.95 6.50
C PRO A 127 4.38 10.99 5.15
N GLY A 128 5.30 10.05 4.91
CA GLY A 128 6.06 9.96 3.66
C GLY A 128 6.52 8.53 3.38
N ASP A 129 7.30 8.40 2.31
CA ASP A 129 7.82 7.14 1.80
C ASP A 129 8.59 6.36 2.88
N VAL A 130 8.40 5.04 2.91
CA VAL A 130 9.09 4.17 3.87
C VAL A 130 10.03 3.26 3.09
N HIS A 131 11.31 3.30 3.46
CA HIS A 131 12.36 2.47 2.87
C HIS A 131 12.61 1.23 3.73
N ARG A 132 12.73 0.06 3.09
CA ARG A 132 13.19 -1.19 3.73
C ARG A 132 14.14 -1.89 2.77
N GLY A 133 15.44 -1.77 3.06
CA GLY A 133 16.48 -2.23 2.14
C GLY A 133 16.37 -1.52 0.79
N GLU A 134 16.41 -2.28 -0.30
CA GLU A 134 16.34 -1.73 -1.65
C GLU A 134 14.91 -1.43 -2.15
N LEU A 135 13.93 -1.45 -1.26
CA LEU A 135 12.52 -1.24 -1.61
C LEU A 135 11.97 -0.02 -0.90
N VAL A 136 11.02 0.64 -1.57
CA VAL A 136 10.30 1.79 -1.04
C VAL A 136 8.80 1.59 -1.19
N ALA A 137 8.07 1.90 -0.12
CA ALA A 137 6.63 2.16 -0.17
C ALA A 137 6.41 3.61 -0.61
N ASP A 138 5.82 3.82 -1.80
CA ASP A 138 5.50 5.17 -2.32
C ASP A 138 4.19 5.67 -1.70
N LEU A 139 4.32 6.67 -0.85
CA LEU A 139 3.32 7.23 0.05
C LEU A 139 3.15 8.73 -0.21
N ARG A 140 3.41 9.20 -1.44
CA ARG A 140 3.33 10.64 -1.76
C ARG A 140 1.92 11.17 -1.95
N ALA A 141 0.94 10.31 -2.20
CA ALA A 141 -0.43 10.74 -2.53
C ALA A 141 -1.49 10.26 -1.53
N GLY A 142 -2.48 11.12 -1.28
CA GLY A 142 -3.68 10.80 -0.49
C GLY A 142 -3.41 10.53 0.99
N TYR A 143 -2.63 11.39 1.68
CA TYR A 143 -2.28 11.18 3.09
C TYR A 143 -3.49 10.94 3.99
N VAL A 144 -4.49 11.83 3.93
CA VAL A 144 -5.74 11.70 4.69
C VAL A 144 -6.48 10.39 4.37
N GLU A 145 -6.44 9.98 3.09
CA GLU A 145 -7.15 8.79 2.62
C GLU A 145 -6.50 7.57 3.25
N ARG A 146 -5.17 7.52 3.26
CA ARG A 146 -4.42 6.46 3.90
C ARG A 146 -4.65 6.42 5.41
N VAL A 147 -4.64 7.55 6.10
CA VAL A 147 -4.90 7.60 7.55
C VAL A 147 -6.32 7.10 7.85
N LEU A 148 -7.32 7.50 7.07
CA LEU A 148 -8.68 6.98 7.19
C LEU A 148 -8.73 5.47 6.94
N ARG A 149 -8.01 4.96 5.93
CA ARG A 149 -7.88 3.51 5.71
C ARG A 149 -7.26 2.81 6.91
N ALA A 150 -6.18 3.36 7.48
CA ALA A 150 -5.51 2.80 8.63
C ALA A 150 -6.48 2.69 9.82
N PHE A 151 -7.28 3.72 10.06
CA PHE A 151 -8.33 3.71 11.08
C PHE A 151 -9.31 2.55 10.88
N VAL A 152 -9.85 2.39 9.66
CA VAL A 152 -10.81 1.31 9.34
C VAL A 152 -10.16 -0.07 9.45
N VAL A 153 -8.97 -0.26 8.88
CA VAL A 153 -8.23 -1.52 8.93
C VAL A 153 -7.95 -1.89 10.39
N ALA A 154 -7.47 -0.94 11.19
CA ALA A 154 -7.15 -1.13 12.59
C ALA A 154 -8.38 -1.52 13.41
N ARG A 155 -9.52 -0.81 13.26
CA ARG A 155 -10.77 -1.17 13.94
C ARG A 155 -11.27 -2.55 13.52
N HIS A 156 -11.24 -2.87 12.23
CA HIS A 156 -11.61 -4.18 11.73
C HIS A 156 -10.63 -5.29 12.19
N ALA A 157 -9.38 -4.94 12.49
CA ALA A 157 -8.39 -5.87 13.05
C ALA A 157 -8.46 -6.00 14.58
N GLY A 158 -9.25 -5.17 15.27
CA GLY A 158 -9.21 -5.07 16.73
C GLY A 158 -7.95 -4.37 17.27
N ASP A 159 -7.19 -3.66 16.42
CA ASP A 159 -6.01 -2.90 16.82
C ASP A 159 -6.43 -1.50 17.30
N HIS A 160 -6.81 -1.42 18.58
CA HIS A 160 -7.27 -0.18 19.19
C HIS A 160 -6.18 0.90 19.27
N GLU A 161 -4.92 0.50 19.36
CA GLU A 161 -3.78 1.42 19.43
C GLU A 161 -3.58 2.11 18.08
N ALA A 162 -3.50 1.35 16.99
CA ALA A 162 -3.37 1.90 15.64
C ALA A 162 -4.59 2.74 15.25
N ALA A 163 -5.80 2.33 15.68
CA ALA A 163 -7.01 3.10 15.47
C ALA A 163 -6.96 4.45 16.20
N ALA A 164 -6.51 4.48 17.46
CA ALA A 164 -6.37 5.72 18.22
C ALA A 164 -5.35 6.68 17.58
N VAL A 165 -4.21 6.16 17.09
CA VAL A 165 -3.20 6.96 16.39
C VAL A 165 -3.75 7.54 15.10
N ALA A 166 -4.41 6.73 14.26
CA ALA A 166 -5.00 7.21 13.02
C ALA A 166 -6.05 8.29 13.27
N HIS A 167 -6.92 8.08 14.27
CA HIS A 167 -7.92 9.07 14.66
C HIS A 167 -7.29 10.39 15.14
N ALA A 168 -6.26 10.33 16.00
CA ALA A 168 -5.56 11.51 16.47
C ALA A 168 -5.00 12.35 15.30
N ILE A 169 -4.49 11.69 14.26
CA ILE A 169 -3.99 12.37 13.04
C ILE A 169 -5.11 12.99 12.22
N LEU A 170 -6.28 12.34 12.10
CA LEU A 170 -7.43 12.90 11.39
C LEU A 170 -7.98 14.15 12.08
N VAL A 171 -7.98 14.16 13.42
CA VAL A 171 -8.44 15.30 14.23
C VAL A 171 -7.38 16.41 14.29
N SER A 172 -6.11 16.03 14.47
CA SER A 172 -4.98 16.93 14.65
C SER A 172 -3.75 16.39 13.90
N PRO A 173 -3.58 16.75 12.62
CA PRO A 173 -2.44 16.29 11.85
C PRO A 173 -1.12 16.83 12.42
N PRO A 174 -0.03 16.04 12.33
CA PRO A 174 1.27 16.50 12.75
C PRO A 174 1.73 17.70 11.92
N ALA A 175 2.52 18.59 12.52
CA ALA A 175 3.10 19.73 11.83
C ALA A 175 3.92 19.27 10.61
N GLY A 176 3.68 19.87 9.45
CA GLY A 176 4.33 19.47 8.20
C GLY A 176 3.74 18.22 7.53
N ALA A 177 2.60 17.71 8.01
CA ALA A 177 1.83 16.72 7.26
C ALA A 177 1.51 17.24 5.84
N PRO A 178 1.48 16.37 4.81
CA PRO A 178 1.07 16.78 3.47
C PRO A 178 -0.43 17.13 3.47
N THR A 179 -0.74 18.42 3.66
CA THR A 179 -2.12 18.94 3.74
C THR A 179 -2.47 19.89 2.58
N GLU A 180 -1.68 19.90 1.51
CA GLU A 180 -1.87 20.83 0.39
C GLU A 180 -3.31 20.80 -0.13
N GLY A 181 -3.97 21.96 -0.11
CA GLY A 181 -5.31 22.15 -0.63
C GLY A 181 -6.46 21.69 0.27
N ILE A 182 -6.22 21.34 1.54
CA ILE A 182 -7.26 20.83 2.44
C ILE A 182 -7.57 21.85 3.55
N THR A 183 -8.79 22.42 3.51
CA THR A 183 -9.26 23.41 4.51
C THR A 183 -9.57 22.77 5.86
N SER A 184 -9.92 21.47 5.89
CA SER A 184 -10.16 20.65 7.09
C SER A 184 -9.99 19.16 6.75
N LEU A 185 -8.99 18.49 7.35
CA LEU A 185 -8.73 17.05 7.07
C LEU A 185 -9.88 16.16 7.53
N LEU A 186 -10.50 16.51 8.66
CA LEU A 186 -11.63 15.77 9.21
C LEU A 186 -12.84 15.81 8.28
N ASP A 187 -13.13 16.96 7.68
CA ASP A 187 -14.24 17.07 6.72
C ASP A 187 -13.96 16.27 5.44
N GLN A 188 -12.70 16.29 4.96
CA GLN A 188 -12.31 15.46 3.83
C GLN A 188 -12.41 13.97 4.14
N ALA A 189 -12.03 13.56 5.36
CA ALA A 189 -12.14 12.19 5.82
C ALA A 189 -13.61 11.74 5.90
N ARG A 190 -14.52 12.60 6.38
CA ARG A 190 -15.96 12.32 6.40
C ARG A 190 -16.54 12.14 5.00
N ILE A 191 -16.21 13.01 4.05
CA ILE A 191 -16.65 12.88 2.65
C ILE A 191 -16.24 11.53 2.07
N TRP A 192 -15.01 11.09 2.33
CA TRP A 192 -14.54 9.79 1.85
C TRP A 192 -15.14 8.61 2.58
N ALA A 193 -15.36 8.72 3.90
CA ALA A 193 -16.05 7.71 4.67
C ALA A 193 -17.48 7.49 4.16
N ASP A 194 -18.20 8.57 3.83
CA ASP A 194 -19.54 8.50 3.24
C ASP A 194 -19.51 7.83 1.85
N GLN A 195 -18.57 8.24 0.99
CA GLN A 195 -18.42 7.66 -0.34
C GLN A 195 -18.10 6.16 -0.27
N TRP A 196 -17.21 5.74 0.62
CA TRP A 196 -16.92 4.32 0.83
C TRP A 196 -18.08 3.58 1.46
N SER A 197 -18.76 4.17 2.43
CA SER A 197 -19.94 3.54 3.04
C SER A 197 -21.02 3.26 1.99
N TYR A 198 -21.26 4.23 1.12
CA TYR A 198 -22.18 4.09 -0.01
C TYR A 198 -21.74 2.98 -1.00
N GLN A 199 -20.45 2.93 -1.35
CA GLN A 199 -19.94 1.96 -2.35
C GLN A 199 -19.72 0.54 -1.81
N SER A 200 -19.47 0.40 -0.51
CA SER A 200 -19.15 -0.89 0.13
C SER A 200 -20.32 -1.49 0.90
N GLY A 201 -21.31 -0.68 1.29
CA GLY A 201 -22.36 -1.07 2.22
C GLY A 201 -21.88 -1.23 3.67
N LEU A 202 -20.61 -0.92 3.97
CA LEU A 202 -20.05 -0.94 5.32
C LEU A 202 -20.09 0.47 5.90
N ALA A 203 -20.82 0.66 7.00
CA ALA A 203 -20.84 1.96 7.67
C ALA A 203 -19.46 2.27 8.27
N ILE A 204 -18.84 3.36 7.77
CA ILE A 204 -17.58 3.90 8.28
C ILE A 204 -17.92 5.15 9.06
N ASP A 205 -18.00 5.00 10.38
CA ASP A 205 -18.19 6.12 11.28
C ASP A 205 -16.85 6.79 11.59
N VAL A 206 -16.72 8.07 11.21
CA VAL A 206 -15.58 8.93 11.57
C VAL A 206 -16.05 9.80 12.74
N PRO A 207 -15.63 9.50 13.99
CA PRO A 207 -16.16 10.15 15.17
C PRO A 207 -15.99 11.67 15.15
N ASP A 208 -16.94 12.38 15.77
CA ASP A 208 -16.82 13.80 16.02
C ASP A 208 -15.69 14.09 17.03
N ALA A 209 -15.02 15.23 16.88
CA ALA A 209 -14.02 15.70 17.85
C ALA A 209 -14.60 15.84 19.28
N VAL A 210 -15.92 16.00 19.40
CA VAL A 210 -16.65 16.24 20.66
C VAL A 210 -17.15 14.93 21.31
N GLU A 211 -17.45 13.89 20.54
CA GLU A 211 -18.11 12.66 21.04
C GLU A 211 -17.21 11.76 21.92
N LEU A 212 -15.92 12.08 22.04
CA LEU A 212 -14.95 11.27 22.79
C LEU A 212 -14.25 12.01 23.93
N GLY A 213 -14.79 13.16 24.38
CA GLY A 213 -14.36 13.77 25.64
C GLY A 213 -13.01 14.46 25.60
N VAL A 214 -12.67 15.15 24.50
CA VAL A 214 -11.55 16.11 24.51
C VAL A 214 -12.02 17.44 25.12
N ALA A 215 -12.31 17.41 26.42
CA ALA A 215 -12.18 18.60 27.24
C ALA A 215 -10.69 18.73 27.56
N ASP A 216 -10.02 19.68 26.90
CA ASP A 216 -8.73 20.23 27.29
C ASP A 216 -7.66 19.17 27.64
N ALA A 217 -7.33 18.30 26.67
CA ALA A 217 -6.18 17.42 26.80
C ALA A 217 -4.91 18.24 26.59
N THR A 218 -4.24 18.58 27.68
CA THR A 218 -2.83 18.94 27.68
C THR A 218 -2.09 17.93 26.82
N VAL A 219 -1.36 18.43 25.81
CA VAL A 219 -0.60 17.62 24.84
C VAL A 219 0.18 16.55 25.60
N PRO A 220 -0.17 15.24 25.48
CA PRO A 220 0.65 14.21 26.08
C PRO A 220 1.99 14.25 25.36
N THR A 221 3.07 14.43 26.13
CA THR A 221 4.43 14.29 25.62
C THR A 221 4.54 12.92 24.96
N PRO A 222 4.98 12.83 23.69
CA PRO A 222 5.05 11.55 23.00
C PRO A 222 5.94 10.59 23.79
N ALA A 223 5.49 9.35 23.93
CA ALA A 223 6.32 8.29 24.48
C ALA A 223 7.56 8.13 23.57
N PRO A 224 8.75 7.92 24.15
CA PRO A 224 9.96 7.70 23.36
C PRO A 224 9.74 6.51 22.42
N THR A 225 10.11 6.71 21.17
CA THR A 225 10.11 5.70 20.12
C THR A 225 10.90 4.47 20.57
N PHE A 226 10.67 3.33 19.90
CA PHE A 226 11.48 2.12 20.13
C PHE A 226 12.98 2.45 20.11
N TRP A 227 13.45 3.29 19.18
CA TRP A 227 14.84 3.69 19.03
C TRP A 227 15.38 4.61 20.14
N GLU A 228 14.54 5.42 20.77
CA GLU A 228 14.90 6.24 21.95
C GLU A 228 14.94 5.42 23.25
N ARG A 229 14.39 4.20 23.26
CA ARG A 229 14.43 3.29 24.42
C ARG A 229 15.65 2.36 24.42
N VAL A 230 16.41 2.29 23.33
CA VAL A 230 17.60 1.41 23.20
C VAL A 230 18.91 2.18 23.12
N GLY A 231 18.89 3.50 23.38
CA GLY A 231 20.06 4.39 23.42
C GLY A 231 20.28 4.96 24.81
#